data_AF-A0A804QFW5-F1
#
_entry.id   AF-A0A804QFW5-F1
#
_cell.length_a   1.000
_cell.length_b   1.000
_cell.length_c   1.000
_cell.angle_alpha   90.00
_cell.angle_beta   90.00
_cell.angle_gamma   90.00
#
_symmetry.space_group_name_H-M   'P 1'
#
loop_
_entity.id
_entity.type
_entity.pdbx_description
1 polymer ?
#
loop_
_entity_poly.entity_id
_entity_poly.type
_entity_poly.pdbx_seq_one_letter_code
_entity_poly.pdbx_strand_id
1 'polypeptide(L)'
;MTPSVSCPVKCRPHPCLAPQPPAPSPELLAARGAPIAGELRACRSPPYLPLSRSADSLELRAACRGAPPASRARAAVALGGDGPSAALIAGAQSRHAIFRDELVRRAFTAAEAAHRGQVRASGDPYLQHCVETAALLAELGAGPAVVAAGLLHDTVDDAGLGYGFISEHFGAGVADLVKGVSNLSHLSKLARRNDTASRIDEADRLRIVFLAMEDARAVLIKLADRLHNMRTLDSLSKTKQQSVAKETLEIFAPLANQLGILNWKEQLENLCFKYLYPENFDELSTKLIEIYNIDMIAAATRRLEQALQVRGLSYYAIYGRHKSMYSIYRKMARSWSWIKFMIYMGCVLFSRIRLIVLPH
;
A
#
# COMPACT_ATOMS: atom_id res chain seq x y z
N MET A 1 -38.13 -36.60 -30.18
CA MET A 1 -38.55 -35.36 -29.49
C MET A 1 -37.88 -35.33 -28.13
N THR A 2 -36.79 -34.57 -28.01
CA THR A 2 -36.06 -34.28 -26.77
C THR A 2 -35.68 -32.80 -26.86
N PRO A 3 -35.98 -31.95 -25.86
CA PRO A 3 -35.79 -30.51 -26.00
C PRO A 3 -34.35 -30.12 -25.62
N SER A 4 -33.66 -29.48 -26.56
CA SER A 4 -32.38 -28.80 -26.36
C SER A 4 -32.61 -27.45 -25.68
N VAL A 5 -32.06 -27.26 -24.48
CA VAL A 5 -32.06 -25.96 -23.78
C VAL A 5 -30.85 -25.15 -24.24
N SER A 6 -31.07 -24.17 -25.11
CA SER A 6 -30.08 -23.18 -25.53
C SER A 6 -30.02 -22.02 -24.52
N CYS A 7 -28.85 -21.78 -23.92
CA CYS A 7 -28.58 -20.61 -23.07
C CYS A 7 -27.98 -19.47 -23.93
N PRO A 8 -28.51 -18.23 -23.93
CA PRO A 8 -27.94 -17.15 -24.73
C PRO A 8 -26.84 -16.42 -23.95
N VAL A 9 -25.58 -16.69 -24.28
CA VAL A 9 -24.45 -15.84 -23.87
C VAL A 9 -24.46 -14.59 -24.76
N LYS A 10 -24.93 -13.45 -24.25
CA LYS A 10 -24.76 -12.15 -24.90
C LYS A 10 -23.29 -11.70 -24.81
N CYS A 11 -22.50 -11.96 -25.85
CA CYS A 11 -21.24 -11.27 -26.08
C CYS A 11 -21.52 -9.81 -26.50
N ARG A 12 -20.99 -8.83 -25.77
CA ARG A 12 -20.93 -7.43 -26.26
C ARG A 12 -19.68 -7.26 -27.13
N PRO A 13 -19.73 -6.53 -28.25
CA PRO A 13 -18.55 -6.25 -29.07
C PRO A 13 -17.62 -5.28 -28.34
N HIS A 14 -16.32 -5.57 -28.37
CA HIS A 14 -15.25 -4.66 -27.95
C HIS A 14 -15.04 -3.57 -29.02
N PRO A 15 -14.84 -2.29 -28.65
CA PRO A 15 -14.43 -1.27 -29.61
C PRO A 15 -12.98 -1.52 -30.07
N CYS A 16 -12.75 -1.43 -31.37
CA CYS A 16 -11.44 -1.59 -32.00
C CYS A 16 -10.47 -0.52 -31.49
N LEU A 17 -9.33 -0.94 -30.90
CA LEU A 17 -8.21 -0.07 -30.59
C LEU A 17 -7.39 0.20 -31.87
N ALA A 18 -7.01 1.46 -32.07
CA ALA A 18 -6.10 1.90 -33.12
C ALA A 18 -4.72 1.22 -33.02
N PRO A 19 -3.97 1.09 -34.14
CA PRO A 19 -2.69 0.38 -34.16
C PRO A 19 -1.62 1.11 -33.33
N GLN A 20 -0.91 0.34 -32.50
CA GLN A 20 0.26 0.77 -31.72
C GLN A 20 1.49 0.93 -32.63
N PRO A 21 2.44 1.84 -32.33
CA PRO A 21 3.69 1.98 -33.07
C PRO A 21 4.62 0.77 -32.88
N PRO A 22 5.54 0.49 -33.83
CA PRO A 22 6.39 -0.70 -33.78
C PRO A 22 7.40 -0.65 -32.63
N ALA A 23 7.67 -1.82 -32.04
CA ALA A 23 8.63 -2.01 -30.97
C ALA A 23 10.07 -1.68 -31.43
N PRO A 24 10.94 -1.17 -30.53
CA PRO A 24 12.33 -0.88 -30.85
C PRO A 24 13.13 -2.16 -31.13
N SER A 25 14.12 -2.06 -32.01
CA SER A 25 14.96 -3.14 -32.50
C SER A 25 15.87 -3.78 -31.42
N PRO A 26 16.24 -5.06 -31.59
CA PRO A 26 16.85 -5.91 -30.55
C PRO A 26 18.27 -5.51 -30.10
N GLU A 27 18.89 -4.48 -30.69
CA GLU A 27 20.23 -4.02 -30.30
C GLU A 27 20.25 -3.17 -29.03
N LEU A 28 19.10 -2.68 -28.54
CA LEU A 28 19.04 -1.89 -27.30
C LEU A 28 18.97 -2.73 -26.00
N LEU A 29 18.79 -4.06 -26.11
CA LEU A 29 18.62 -4.98 -24.97
C LEU A 29 19.94 -5.59 -24.46
N ALA A 30 21.05 -5.46 -25.19
CA ALA A 30 22.34 -6.05 -24.82
C ALA A 30 23.17 -5.23 -23.82
N ALA A 31 22.77 -3.99 -23.48
CA ALA A 31 23.57 -3.08 -22.68
C ALA A 31 23.25 -3.07 -21.16
N ARG A 32 22.46 -4.01 -20.64
CA ARG A 32 22.19 -4.14 -19.21
C ARG A 32 22.47 -5.55 -18.74
N GLY A 33 23.67 -5.76 -18.19
CA GLY A 33 24.11 -7.03 -17.61
C GLY A 33 23.08 -7.60 -16.65
N ALA A 34 22.53 -8.75 -17.01
CA ALA A 34 21.67 -9.55 -16.15
C ALA A 34 22.53 -10.36 -15.17
N PRO A 35 22.16 -10.45 -13.86
CA PRO A 35 22.73 -11.45 -12.99
C PRO A 35 22.17 -12.84 -13.33
N ILE A 36 23.05 -13.83 -13.15
CA ILE A 36 22.87 -15.25 -13.42
C ILE A 36 21.88 -15.85 -12.42
N ALA A 37 21.13 -16.85 -12.88
CA ALA A 37 20.10 -17.58 -12.14
C ALA A 37 20.59 -18.14 -10.79
N GLY A 38 19.87 -17.77 -9.71
CA GLY A 38 20.01 -18.33 -8.38
C GLY A 38 19.49 -17.34 -7.34
N GLU A 39 18.51 -17.76 -6.52
CA GLU A 39 17.94 -17.02 -5.38
C GLU A 39 16.82 -16.00 -5.66
N LEU A 40 15.70 -16.47 -6.22
CA LEU A 40 14.40 -15.81 -6.00
C LEU A 40 13.72 -16.42 -4.78
N ARG A 41 13.90 -15.78 -3.62
CA ARG A 41 13.10 -16.03 -2.41
C ARG A 41 11.63 -15.81 -2.73
N ALA A 42 10.84 -16.86 -2.52
CA ALA A 42 9.39 -16.83 -2.60
C ALA A 42 8.81 -15.66 -1.80
N CYS A 43 8.03 -14.79 -2.45
CA CYS A 43 7.12 -13.87 -1.78
C CYS A 43 6.03 -14.70 -1.07
N ARG A 44 6.33 -15.18 0.14
CA ARG A 44 5.34 -15.70 1.05
C ARG A 44 4.54 -14.51 1.57
N SER A 45 3.29 -14.39 1.13
CA SER A 45 2.29 -13.68 1.92
C SER A 45 2.23 -14.39 3.27
N PRO A 46 2.38 -13.71 4.41
CA PRO A 46 2.33 -14.41 5.69
C PRO A 46 0.94 -15.06 5.85
N PRO A 47 0.85 -16.32 6.32
CA PRO A 47 -0.41 -16.85 6.78
C PRO A 47 -0.87 -15.98 7.95
N TYR A 48 -2.16 -15.66 7.99
CA TYR A 48 -2.80 -14.92 9.07
C TYR A 48 -2.32 -15.46 10.43
N LEU A 49 -1.48 -14.70 11.13
CA LEU A 49 -1.09 -15.00 12.50
C LEU A 49 -2.15 -14.42 13.44
N PRO A 50 -2.72 -15.22 14.36
CA PRO A 50 -3.59 -14.69 15.40
C PRO A 50 -2.72 -14.00 16.44
N LEU A 51 -2.85 -12.67 16.56
CA LEU A 51 -2.27 -11.94 17.69
C LEU A 51 -3.21 -12.09 18.88
N SER A 52 -2.75 -12.87 19.87
CA SER A 52 -3.44 -13.17 21.11
C SER A 52 -3.64 -11.92 21.99
N ARG A 53 -4.80 -11.88 22.65
CA ARG A 53 -5.15 -10.96 23.74
C ARG A 53 -4.26 -11.19 24.97
N SER A 54 -3.78 -10.11 25.57
CA SER A 54 -3.81 -9.93 27.03
C SER A 54 -3.65 -8.45 27.36
N ALA A 55 -4.70 -7.89 27.96
CA ALA A 55 -4.63 -6.65 28.70
C ALA A 55 -4.03 -6.95 30.08
N ASP A 56 -3.20 -6.05 30.59
CA ASP A 56 -3.40 -5.57 31.95
C ASP A 56 -2.80 -4.17 32.11
N SER A 57 -3.61 -3.31 32.74
CA SER A 57 -3.38 -1.89 32.94
C SER A 57 -2.68 -1.67 34.27
N LEU A 58 -1.74 -0.73 34.34
CA LEU A 58 -1.52 0.01 35.57
C LEU A 58 -1.08 1.44 35.26
N GLU A 59 -1.82 2.36 35.88
CA GLU A 59 -1.79 3.81 35.69
C GLU A 59 -0.46 4.43 36.13
N LEU A 60 -0.06 5.50 35.44
CA LEU A 60 0.57 6.64 36.11
C LEU A 60 0.34 7.92 35.31
N ARG A 61 -0.43 8.83 35.91
CA ARG A 61 -0.71 10.18 35.44
C ARG A 61 0.55 11.03 35.54
N ALA A 62 0.89 11.76 34.46
CA ALA A 62 1.68 12.98 34.56
C ALA A 62 1.25 13.96 33.47
N ALA A 63 0.76 15.12 33.88
CA ALA A 63 0.46 16.27 33.04
C ALA A 63 1.75 17.06 32.79
N CYS A 64 2.06 17.44 31.55
CA CYS A 64 3.01 18.52 31.27
C CYS A 64 2.52 19.39 30.11
N ARG A 65 2.55 20.70 30.39
CA ARG A 65 2.14 21.82 29.56
C ARG A 65 3.33 22.33 28.74
N GLY A 66 3.04 22.97 27.61
CA GLY A 66 3.85 24.06 27.04
C GLY A 66 4.92 23.67 26.03
N ALA A 67 4.65 23.91 24.74
CA ALA A 67 5.66 23.99 23.70
C ALA A 67 6.23 25.43 23.62
N PRO A 68 7.55 25.63 23.48
CA PRO A 68 8.13 26.95 23.23
C PRO A 68 8.05 27.33 21.73
N PRO A 69 8.14 28.63 21.39
CA PRO A 69 7.96 29.09 20.02
C PRO A 69 9.19 28.86 19.14
N ALA A 70 8.92 28.63 17.86
CA ALA A 70 9.90 28.41 16.81
C ALA A 70 10.73 29.68 16.54
N SER A 71 12.04 29.62 16.77
CA SER A 71 13.00 30.43 16.03
C SER A 71 14.37 29.74 15.98
N ARG A 72 14.94 29.75 14.76
CA ARG A 72 16.29 29.32 14.34
C ARG A 72 16.55 27.80 14.26
N ALA A 73 16.54 27.31 13.02
CA ALA A 73 17.35 26.16 12.63
C ALA A 73 18.14 26.49 11.35
N ARG A 74 19.29 27.14 11.52
CA ARG A 74 20.48 26.79 10.71
C ARG A 74 21.14 25.65 11.48
N ALA A 75 20.77 24.42 11.18
CA ALA A 75 21.40 23.24 11.78
C ALA A 75 22.41 22.69 10.79
N ALA A 76 23.70 22.83 11.12
CA ALA A 76 24.77 22.09 10.49
C ALA A 76 24.48 20.58 10.63
N VAL A 77 24.57 19.85 9.52
CA VAL A 77 24.42 18.40 9.47
C VAL A 77 25.61 17.77 10.20
N ALA A 78 25.45 17.51 11.50
CA ALA A 78 26.40 16.72 12.26
C ALA A 78 26.19 15.23 11.92
N LEU A 79 27.09 14.69 11.11
CA LEU A 79 27.22 13.25 10.85
C LEU A 79 27.92 12.61 12.05
N GLY A 80 27.20 11.77 12.79
CA GLY A 80 27.74 11.01 13.91
C GLY A 80 26.74 9.94 14.35
N GLY A 81 26.87 8.75 13.76
CA GLY A 81 25.99 7.61 13.99
C GLY A 81 26.61 6.62 14.96
N ASP A 82 25.94 6.44 16.10
CA ASP A 82 25.85 5.21 16.88
C ASP A 82 24.57 5.34 17.71
N GLY A 83 23.44 4.89 17.15
CA GLY A 83 22.12 5.08 17.75
C GLY A 83 21.01 4.34 17.00
N PRO A 84 19.78 4.36 17.53
CA PRO A 84 18.62 3.66 16.96
C PRO A 84 18.36 3.97 15.49
N SER A 85 18.72 5.17 15.01
CA SER A 85 18.62 5.55 13.60
C SER A 85 19.55 4.75 12.67
N ALA A 86 20.75 4.37 13.13
CA ALA A 86 21.69 3.58 12.33
C ALA A 86 21.14 2.17 12.06
N ALA A 87 20.47 1.58 13.05
CA ALA A 87 19.78 0.30 12.89
C ALA A 87 18.59 0.41 11.90
N LEU A 88 17.83 1.51 11.95
CA LEU A 88 16.71 1.74 11.02
C LEU A 88 17.17 1.78 9.56
N ILE A 89 18.20 2.57 9.23
CA ILE A 89 18.70 2.63 7.86
C ILE A 89 19.36 1.32 7.41
N ALA A 90 20.11 0.64 8.29
CA ALA A 90 20.71 -0.66 7.98
C ALA A 90 19.62 -1.72 7.68
N GLY A 91 18.54 -1.75 8.47
CA GLY A 91 17.39 -2.61 8.23
C GLY A 91 16.62 -2.29 6.94
N ALA A 92 16.58 -1.02 6.53
CA ALA A 92 16.02 -0.65 5.24
C ALA A 92 16.93 -1.06 4.06
N GLN A 93 18.24 -0.88 4.20
CA GLN A 93 19.24 -1.25 3.18
C GLN A 93 19.36 -2.77 2.96
N SER A 94 19.12 -3.57 3.99
CA SER A 94 19.09 -5.03 3.86
C SER A 94 17.88 -5.53 3.07
N ARG A 95 16.72 -4.86 3.21
CA ARG A 95 15.49 -5.16 2.46
C ARG A 95 15.51 -4.60 1.05
N HIS A 96 16.04 -3.38 0.87
CA HIS A 96 15.93 -2.63 -0.37
C HIS A 96 17.24 -1.91 -0.72
N ALA A 97 17.85 -2.31 -1.84
CA ALA A 97 19.12 -1.74 -2.28
C ALA A 97 19.08 -0.23 -2.54
N ILE A 98 17.89 0.32 -2.87
CA ILE A 98 17.71 1.75 -3.16
C ILE A 98 18.00 2.66 -1.95
N PHE A 99 17.98 2.14 -0.72
CA PHE A 99 18.41 2.89 0.47
C PHE A 99 19.93 3.11 0.55
N ARG A 100 20.71 2.51 -0.36
CA ARG A 100 22.14 2.81 -0.53
C ARG A 100 22.39 3.94 -1.53
N ASP A 101 21.37 4.37 -2.27
CA ASP A 101 21.46 5.51 -3.16
C ASP A 101 21.77 6.79 -2.37
N GLU A 102 22.64 7.64 -2.91
CA GLU A 102 23.12 8.83 -2.21
C GLU A 102 22.00 9.84 -1.96
N LEU A 103 21.06 10.00 -2.89
CA LEU A 103 19.90 10.88 -2.71
C LEU A 103 19.04 10.39 -1.53
N VAL A 104 18.82 9.07 -1.46
CA VAL A 104 18.00 8.45 -0.40
C VAL A 104 18.70 8.51 0.96
N ARG A 105 20.01 8.28 1.02
CA ARG A 105 20.81 8.45 2.26
C ARG A 105 20.75 9.88 2.78
N ARG A 106 20.95 10.88 1.90
CA ARG A 106 20.87 12.29 2.29
C ARG A 106 19.47 12.65 2.78
N ALA A 107 18.42 12.14 2.13
CA ALA A 107 17.04 12.35 2.54
C ALA A 107 16.76 11.71 3.91
N PHE A 108 17.30 10.52 4.19
CA PHE A 108 17.21 9.88 5.50
C PHE A 108 17.84 10.76 6.59
N THR A 109 19.06 11.26 6.38
CA THR A 109 19.74 12.13 7.34
C THR A 109 18.96 13.43 7.60
N ALA A 110 18.36 14.00 6.55
CA ALA A 110 17.50 15.18 6.71
C ALA A 110 16.22 14.87 7.48
N ALA A 111 15.55 13.74 7.20
CA ALA A 111 14.37 13.30 7.93
C ALA A 111 14.68 13.02 9.41
N GLU A 112 15.82 12.39 9.69
CA GLU A 112 16.31 12.15 11.05
C GLU A 112 16.52 13.45 11.82
N ALA A 113 17.17 14.44 11.19
CA ALA A 113 17.40 15.74 11.81
C ALA A 113 16.07 16.48 12.04
N ALA A 114 15.17 16.46 11.06
CA ALA A 114 13.88 17.14 11.10
C ALA A 114 12.95 16.58 12.19
N HIS A 115 12.92 15.26 12.36
CA HIS A 115 12.04 14.58 13.31
C HIS A 115 12.75 14.17 14.62
N ARG A 116 13.89 14.79 14.94
CA ARG A 116 14.65 14.46 16.15
C ARG A 116 13.83 14.70 17.41
N GLY A 117 13.69 13.65 18.23
CA GLY A 117 12.90 13.68 19.47
C GLY A 117 11.38 13.63 19.27
N GLN A 118 10.90 13.55 18.03
CA GLN A 118 9.48 13.41 17.75
C GLN A 118 9.04 11.95 17.87
N VAL A 119 7.93 11.74 18.57
CA VAL A 119 7.32 10.42 18.79
C VAL A 119 5.90 10.39 18.23
N ARG A 120 5.48 9.22 17.74
CA ARG A 120 4.11 8.98 17.29
C ARG A 120 3.20 8.67 18.47
N ALA A 121 1.89 8.64 18.21
CA ALA A 121 0.90 8.20 19.19
C ALA A 121 1.10 6.74 19.65
N SER A 122 1.80 5.91 18.85
CA SER A 122 2.20 4.55 19.25
C SER A 122 3.36 4.51 20.24
N GLY A 123 4.08 5.62 20.43
CA GLY A 123 5.33 5.69 21.19
C GLY A 123 6.58 5.51 20.32
N ASP A 124 6.45 5.05 19.07
CA ASP A 124 7.59 4.85 18.17
C ASP A 124 8.19 6.19 17.67
N PRO A 125 9.49 6.23 17.36
CA PRO A 125 10.11 7.40 16.73
C PRO A 125 9.43 7.75 15.41
N TYR A 126 9.19 9.04 15.16
CA TYR A 126 8.55 9.47 13.90
C TYR A 126 9.36 9.06 12.66
N LEU A 127 10.70 9.07 12.77
CA LEU A 127 11.61 8.62 11.72
C LEU A 127 11.30 7.19 11.23
N GLN A 128 10.88 6.29 12.14
CA GLN A 128 10.52 4.92 11.76
C GLN A 128 9.33 4.91 10.78
N HIS A 129 8.36 5.82 10.95
CA HIS A 129 7.26 5.96 10.00
C HIS A 129 7.74 6.43 8.62
N CYS A 130 8.64 7.42 8.57
CA CYS A 130 9.21 7.88 7.30
C CYS A 130 9.94 6.74 6.57
N VAL A 131 10.71 5.93 7.31
CA VAL A 131 11.44 4.78 6.77
C VAL A 131 10.50 3.70 6.24
N GLU A 132 9.44 3.35 6.98
CA GLU A 132 8.48 2.34 6.50
C GLU A 132 7.65 2.83 5.31
N THR A 133 7.28 4.12 5.27
CA THR A 133 6.64 4.75 4.10
C THR A 133 7.55 4.66 2.87
N ALA A 134 8.85 4.96 3.02
CA ALA A 134 9.83 4.85 1.95
C ALA A 134 10.11 3.39 1.54
N ALA A 135 10.09 2.45 2.50
CA ALA A 135 10.26 1.02 2.23
C ALA A 135 9.10 0.48 1.38
N LEU A 136 7.86 0.86 1.69
CA LEU A 136 6.69 0.52 0.86
C LEU A 136 6.86 1.01 -0.59
N LEU A 137 7.39 2.22 -0.79
CA LEU A 137 7.67 2.73 -2.14
C LEU A 137 8.77 1.93 -2.85
N ALA A 138 9.82 1.54 -2.12
CA ALA A 138 10.89 0.69 -2.64
C ALA A 138 10.39 -0.72 -3.00
N GLU A 139 9.45 -1.29 -2.24
CA GLU A 139 8.80 -2.58 -2.55
C GLU A 139 8.07 -2.55 -3.90
N LEU A 140 7.54 -1.39 -4.31
CA LEU A 140 6.92 -1.20 -5.62
C LEU A 140 7.92 -0.91 -6.74
N GLY A 141 9.22 -0.85 -6.43
CA GLY A 141 10.27 -0.50 -7.40
C GLY A 141 10.30 0.99 -7.76
N ALA A 142 9.82 1.88 -6.88
CA ALA A 142 9.89 3.32 -7.10
C ALA A 142 11.35 3.80 -7.17
N GLY A 143 11.64 4.80 -8.00
CA GLY A 143 13.00 5.35 -8.17
C GLY A 143 13.46 6.23 -7.00
N PRO A 144 14.74 6.63 -6.97
CA PRO A 144 15.34 7.31 -5.81
C PRO A 144 14.64 8.59 -5.39
N ALA A 145 14.19 9.41 -6.35
CA ALA A 145 13.47 10.65 -6.06
C ALA A 145 12.14 10.43 -5.31
N VAL A 146 11.41 9.37 -5.65
CA VAL A 146 10.12 9.05 -5.00
C VAL A 146 10.35 8.48 -3.61
N VAL A 147 11.36 7.61 -3.45
CA VAL A 147 11.74 7.07 -2.13
C VAL A 147 12.26 8.17 -1.22
N ALA A 148 13.10 9.07 -1.73
CA ALA A 148 13.58 10.24 -1.01
C ALA A 148 12.42 11.17 -0.59
N ALA A 149 11.48 11.46 -1.50
CA ALA A 149 10.29 12.23 -1.17
C ALA A 149 9.42 11.51 -0.11
N GLY A 150 9.34 10.18 -0.14
CA GLY A 150 8.69 9.37 0.90
C GLY A 150 9.34 9.51 2.28
N LEU A 151 10.67 9.62 2.37
CA LEU A 151 11.35 9.91 3.64
C LEU A 151 11.05 11.32 4.15
N LEU A 152 10.85 12.28 3.24
CA LEU A 152 10.68 13.70 3.54
C LEU A 152 9.20 14.14 3.62
N HIS A 153 8.25 13.25 3.40
CA HIS A 153 6.86 13.63 3.06
C HIS A 153 6.14 14.48 4.12
N ASP A 154 6.43 14.27 5.41
CA ASP A 154 5.85 15.01 6.53
C ASP A 154 6.79 16.11 7.07
N THR A 155 7.97 16.29 6.47
CA THR A 155 8.96 17.25 6.99
C THR A 155 8.55 18.72 6.76
N VAL A 156 7.73 19.00 5.75
CA VAL A 156 7.21 20.34 5.48
C VAL A 156 6.10 20.71 6.46
N ASP A 157 5.19 19.76 6.73
CA ASP A 157 4.00 19.98 7.55
C ASP A 157 4.33 19.95 9.06
N ASP A 158 5.16 19.00 9.49
CA ASP A 158 5.34 18.69 10.92
C ASP A 158 6.72 19.09 11.46
N ALA A 159 7.72 19.31 10.59
CA ALA A 159 9.10 19.59 10.99
C ALA A 159 9.67 20.93 10.48
N GLY A 160 8.91 21.67 9.66
CA GLY A 160 9.27 23.03 9.24
C GLY A 160 10.37 23.13 8.17
N LEU A 161 10.70 22.04 7.45
CA LEU A 161 11.60 22.14 6.29
C LEU A 161 10.90 22.89 5.15
N GLY A 162 11.46 24.02 4.71
CA GLY A 162 10.90 24.81 3.62
C GLY A 162 11.14 24.19 2.24
N TYR A 163 10.23 24.45 1.29
CA TYR A 163 10.38 24.04 -0.11
C TYR A 163 11.74 24.43 -0.72
N GLY A 164 12.20 25.67 -0.45
CA GLY A 164 13.50 26.15 -0.95
C GLY A 164 14.68 25.30 -0.49
N PHE A 165 14.68 24.89 0.79
CA PHE A 165 15.71 24.00 1.33
C PHE A 165 15.68 22.64 0.61
N ILE A 166 14.49 22.05 0.44
CA ILE A 166 14.36 20.75 -0.21
C ILE A 166 14.80 20.83 -1.67
N SER A 167 14.43 21.89 -2.39
CA SER A 167 14.80 22.10 -3.79
C SER A 167 16.31 22.26 -3.96
N GLU A 168 16.96 23.04 -3.10
CA GLU A 168 18.41 23.27 -3.13
C GLU A 168 19.19 21.98 -2.81
N HIS A 169 18.74 21.19 -1.85
CA HIS A 169 19.50 20.04 -1.36
C HIS A 169 19.16 18.75 -2.12
N PHE A 170 17.92 18.54 -2.56
CA PHE A 170 17.44 17.30 -3.16
C PHE A 170 16.95 17.45 -4.61
N GLY A 171 16.90 18.68 -5.12
CA GLY A 171 16.44 19.00 -6.46
C GLY A 171 14.95 19.32 -6.52
N ALA A 172 14.57 20.12 -7.53
CA ALA A 172 13.20 20.59 -7.74
C ALA A 172 12.19 19.44 -7.83
N GLY A 173 12.54 18.33 -8.51
CA GLY A 173 11.64 17.18 -8.64
C GLY A 173 11.26 16.54 -7.30
N VAL A 174 12.17 16.48 -6.32
CA VAL A 174 11.85 15.97 -4.97
C VAL A 174 11.00 16.99 -4.21
N ALA A 175 11.34 18.28 -4.32
CA ALA A 175 10.60 19.35 -3.67
C ALA A 175 9.14 19.43 -4.16
N ASP A 176 8.92 19.27 -5.46
CA ASP A 176 7.58 19.25 -6.07
C ASP A 176 6.76 18.06 -5.59
N LEU A 177 7.38 16.88 -5.47
CA LEU A 177 6.71 15.69 -4.92
C LEU A 177 6.28 15.91 -3.47
N VAL A 178 7.18 16.40 -2.61
CA VAL A 178 6.88 16.65 -1.19
C VAL A 178 5.78 17.71 -1.05
N LYS A 179 5.82 18.77 -1.86
CA LYS A 179 4.77 19.80 -1.91
C LYS A 179 3.43 19.22 -2.36
N GLY A 180 3.42 18.36 -3.39
CA GLY A 180 2.24 17.65 -3.86
C GLY A 180 1.62 16.78 -2.76
N VAL A 181 2.45 16.08 -1.99
CA VAL A 181 1.99 15.26 -0.85
C VAL A 181 1.37 16.10 0.26
N SER A 182 2.00 17.23 0.64
CA SER A 182 1.44 18.17 1.62
C SER A 182 0.07 18.71 1.15
N ASN A 183 -0.04 19.14 -0.10
CA ASN A 183 -1.31 19.61 -0.67
C ASN A 183 -2.43 18.55 -0.60
N LEU A 184 -2.12 17.30 -0.96
CA LEU A 184 -3.06 16.18 -0.84
C LEU A 184 -3.46 15.94 0.63
N SER A 185 -2.52 16.03 1.57
CA SER A 185 -2.79 15.95 3.01
C SER A 185 -3.75 17.04 3.47
N HIS A 186 -3.58 18.27 3.01
CA HIS A 186 -4.45 19.40 3.35
C HIS A 186 -5.88 19.21 2.82
N LEU A 187 -6.04 18.76 1.56
CA LEU A 187 -7.34 18.48 0.98
C LEU A 187 -8.07 17.35 1.71
N SER A 188 -7.35 16.26 2.03
CA SER A 188 -7.87 15.16 2.84
C SER A 188 -8.29 15.62 4.24
N LYS A 189 -7.50 16.49 4.90
CA LYS A 189 -7.86 17.09 6.19
C LYS A 189 -9.13 17.94 6.11
N LEU A 190 -9.30 18.72 5.03
CA LEU A 190 -10.48 19.56 4.83
C LEU A 190 -11.75 18.72 4.62
N ALA A 191 -11.67 17.67 3.79
CA ALA A 191 -12.76 16.72 3.57
C ALA A 191 -13.23 16.03 4.86
N ARG A 192 -12.35 15.84 5.85
CA ARG A 192 -12.69 15.26 7.17
C ARG A 192 -13.37 16.22 8.14
N ARG A 193 -13.05 17.53 8.09
CA ARG A 193 -13.57 18.52 9.05
C ARG A 193 -14.99 19.00 8.70
N ASN A 194 -15.32 18.99 7.42
CA ASN A 194 -16.68 19.25 7.00
C ASN A 194 -17.51 18.00 7.32
N ASP A 195 -18.17 18.01 8.48
CA ASP A 195 -19.05 16.95 9.01
C ASP A 195 -20.31 16.69 8.14
N THR A 196 -20.26 17.05 6.85
CA THR A 196 -21.03 16.44 5.77
C THR A 196 -20.50 15.04 5.45
N ALA A 197 -20.30 14.20 6.48
CA ALA A 197 -19.84 12.81 6.35
C ALA A 197 -20.85 11.88 5.60
N SER A 198 -21.97 12.44 5.13
CA SER A 198 -22.94 11.81 4.22
C SER A 198 -22.68 12.13 2.74
N ARG A 199 -21.88 13.17 2.44
CA ARG A 199 -21.53 13.61 1.09
C ARG A 199 -20.14 14.25 1.12
N ILE A 200 -19.08 13.45 1.03
CA ILE A 200 -17.96 13.94 0.20
C ILE A 200 -18.63 14.14 -1.16
N ASP A 201 -18.76 15.38 -1.61
CA ASP A 201 -19.40 15.60 -2.89
C ASP A 201 -18.59 14.83 -3.95
N GLU A 202 -19.27 14.36 -4.99
CA GLU A 202 -18.59 13.62 -6.06
C GLU A 202 -17.46 14.47 -6.66
N ALA A 203 -17.57 15.79 -6.67
CA ALA A 203 -16.57 16.73 -7.15
C ALA A 203 -15.31 16.85 -6.25
N ASP A 204 -15.37 16.62 -4.94
CA ASP A 204 -14.22 16.61 -4.02
C ASP A 204 -13.49 15.28 -4.12
N ARG A 205 -14.23 14.17 -4.27
CA ARG A 205 -13.62 12.87 -4.64
C ARG A 205 -12.97 12.96 -6.01
N LEU A 206 -13.67 13.52 -6.99
CA LEU A 206 -13.14 13.75 -8.34
C LEU A 206 -11.98 14.73 -8.32
N ARG A 207 -11.96 15.78 -7.48
CA ARG A 207 -10.82 16.70 -7.33
C ARG A 207 -9.62 16.02 -6.73
N ILE A 208 -9.79 15.18 -5.70
CA ILE A 208 -8.69 14.38 -5.16
C ILE A 208 -8.16 13.43 -6.24
N VAL A 209 -9.05 12.81 -7.02
CA VAL A 209 -8.69 11.96 -8.17
C VAL A 209 -8.01 12.77 -9.29
N PHE A 210 -8.47 13.98 -9.59
CA PHE A 210 -7.93 14.85 -10.65
C PHE A 210 -6.57 15.43 -10.25
N LEU A 211 -6.41 15.88 -9.01
CA LEU A 211 -5.12 16.32 -8.48
C LEU A 211 -4.14 15.14 -8.37
N ALA A 212 -4.67 13.95 -8.08
CA ALA A 212 -3.92 12.70 -8.16
C ALA A 212 -3.44 12.36 -9.60
N MET A 213 -4.05 12.94 -10.63
CA MET A 213 -3.63 12.76 -12.02
C MET A 213 -2.54 13.74 -12.46
N GLU A 214 -2.27 14.83 -11.72
CA GLU A 214 -1.19 15.77 -12.07
C GLU A 214 0.20 15.19 -11.80
N ASP A 215 0.38 14.46 -10.68
CA ASP A 215 1.57 13.65 -10.44
C ASP A 215 1.23 12.37 -9.67
N ALA A 216 1.08 11.27 -10.41
CA ALA A 216 0.78 9.95 -9.86
C ALA A 216 1.81 9.48 -8.81
N ARG A 217 3.03 10.03 -8.82
CA ARG A 217 4.08 9.70 -7.84
C ARG A 217 3.78 10.30 -6.46
N ALA A 218 3.22 11.52 -6.39
CA ALA A 218 2.79 12.12 -5.11
C ALA A 218 1.64 11.31 -4.48
N VAL A 219 0.73 10.81 -5.30
CA VAL A 219 -0.36 9.92 -4.86
C VAL A 219 0.19 8.60 -4.36
N LEU A 220 1.19 8.05 -5.05
CA LEU A 220 1.86 6.84 -4.64
C LEU A 220 2.47 6.99 -3.24
N ILE A 221 3.17 8.11 -2.99
CA ILE A 221 3.71 8.44 -1.66
C ILE A 221 2.58 8.53 -0.63
N LYS A 222 1.46 9.19 -0.97
CA LYS A 222 0.33 9.32 -0.04
C LYS A 222 -0.37 7.98 0.25
N LEU A 223 -0.42 7.08 -0.72
CA LEU A 223 -0.93 5.72 -0.51
C LEU A 223 -0.01 4.90 0.38
N ALA A 224 1.31 5.04 0.23
CA ALA A 224 2.29 4.39 1.10
C ALA A 224 2.15 4.88 2.55
N ASP A 225 2.13 6.20 2.75
CA ASP A 225 1.87 6.83 4.05
C ASP A 225 0.55 6.31 4.64
N ARG A 226 -0.54 6.33 3.85
CA ARG A 226 -1.84 5.87 4.33
C ARG A 226 -1.82 4.39 4.72
N LEU A 227 -1.17 3.52 3.95
CA LEU A 227 -1.06 2.11 4.26
C LEU A 227 -0.30 1.89 5.57
N HIS A 228 0.84 2.58 5.76
CA HIS A 228 1.57 2.49 7.01
C HIS A 228 0.75 3.01 8.20
N ASN A 229 0.03 4.12 8.04
CA ASN A 229 -0.89 4.65 9.06
C ASN A 229 -2.00 3.66 9.44
N MET A 230 -2.58 2.96 8.46
CA MET A 230 -3.60 1.93 8.71
C MET A 230 -3.03 0.70 9.42
N ARG A 231 -1.74 0.37 9.21
CA ARG A 231 -1.06 -0.73 9.93
C ARG A 231 -0.79 -0.37 11.39
N THR A 232 -0.59 0.90 11.71
CA THR A 232 -0.31 1.39 13.07
C THR A 232 -1.51 2.11 13.71
N LEU A 233 -2.73 1.80 13.28
CA LEU A 233 -3.92 2.56 13.68
C LEU A 233 -4.38 2.27 15.12
N ASP A 234 -3.97 1.13 15.68
CA ASP A 234 -4.41 0.63 16.99
C ASP A 234 -4.11 1.60 18.16
N SER A 235 -3.09 2.47 18.03
CA SER A 235 -2.72 3.45 19.05
C SER A 235 -3.61 4.69 19.11
N LEU A 236 -4.55 4.86 18.17
CA LEU A 236 -5.47 6.00 18.13
C LEU A 236 -6.77 5.72 18.90
N SER A 237 -7.51 6.77 19.26
CA SER A 237 -8.86 6.61 19.83
C SER A 237 -9.82 5.98 18.82
N LYS A 238 -10.81 5.22 19.29
CA LYS A 238 -11.81 4.53 18.44
C LYS A 238 -12.48 5.45 17.41
N THR A 239 -12.82 6.68 17.80
CA THR A 239 -13.39 7.69 16.90
C THR A 239 -12.43 8.06 15.77
N LYS A 240 -11.15 8.26 16.07
CA LYS A 240 -10.12 8.53 15.06
C LYS A 240 -9.88 7.32 14.17
N GLN A 241 -9.85 6.11 14.74
CA GLN A 241 -9.73 4.87 13.98
C GLN A 241 -10.85 4.75 12.94
N GLN A 242 -12.12 4.95 13.34
CA GLN A 242 -13.26 4.89 12.42
C GLN A 242 -13.22 5.98 11.35
N SER A 243 -12.91 7.22 11.72
CA SER A 243 -12.80 8.33 10.76
C SER A 243 -11.73 8.05 9.70
N VAL A 244 -10.53 7.63 10.13
CA VAL A 244 -9.42 7.29 9.23
C VAL A 244 -9.75 6.08 8.37
N ALA A 245 -10.37 5.04 8.93
CA ALA A 245 -10.75 3.85 8.19
C ALA A 245 -11.84 4.15 7.13
N LYS A 246 -12.83 4.98 7.44
CA LYS A 246 -13.88 5.40 6.51
C LYS A 246 -13.29 6.19 5.33
N GLU A 247 -12.46 7.18 5.62
CA GLU A 247 -11.74 7.95 4.60
C GLU A 247 -10.89 7.04 3.69
N THR A 248 -10.15 6.12 4.30
CA THR A 248 -9.30 5.16 3.58
C THR A 248 -10.12 4.32 2.61
N LEU A 249 -11.29 3.87 3.04
CA LEU A 249 -12.16 3.01 2.26
C LEU A 249 -12.82 3.74 1.09
N GLU A 250 -13.22 5.00 1.31
CA GLU A 250 -13.95 5.80 0.33
C GLU A 250 -13.03 6.49 -0.69
N ILE A 251 -11.78 6.79 -0.31
CA ILE A 251 -10.84 7.59 -1.13
C ILE A 251 -9.63 6.74 -1.53
N PHE A 252 -8.86 6.26 -0.56
CA PHE A 252 -7.53 5.69 -0.81
C PHE A 252 -7.58 4.29 -1.44
N ALA A 253 -8.51 3.43 -1.03
CA ALA A 253 -8.68 2.11 -1.65
C ALA A 253 -9.11 2.20 -3.14
N PRO A 254 -10.08 3.05 -3.53
CA PRO A 254 -10.37 3.33 -4.94
C PRO A 254 -9.18 3.90 -5.72
N LEU A 255 -8.41 4.84 -5.15
CA LEU A 255 -7.21 5.39 -5.79
C LEU A 255 -6.16 4.31 -6.06
N ALA A 256 -5.88 3.43 -5.08
CA ALA A 256 -4.97 2.31 -5.27
C ALA A 256 -5.46 1.37 -6.40
N ASN A 257 -6.77 1.16 -6.52
CA ASN A 257 -7.35 0.39 -7.62
C ASN A 257 -7.17 1.07 -8.98
N GLN A 258 -7.35 2.40 -9.06
CA GLN A 258 -7.19 3.18 -10.29
C GLN A 258 -5.74 3.16 -10.79
N LEU A 259 -4.76 3.19 -9.89
CA LEU A 259 -3.33 3.06 -10.21
C LEU A 259 -2.88 1.61 -10.47
N GLY A 260 -3.80 0.63 -10.38
CA GLY A 260 -3.47 -0.78 -10.59
C GLY A 260 -2.68 -1.45 -9.45
N ILE A 261 -2.54 -0.78 -8.29
CA ILE A 261 -1.80 -1.26 -7.11
C ILE A 261 -2.72 -2.14 -6.25
N LEU A 262 -3.08 -3.31 -6.81
CA LEU A 262 -4.11 -4.17 -6.24
C LEU A 262 -3.73 -4.74 -4.87
N ASN A 263 -2.44 -4.98 -4.61
CA ASN A 263 -1.96 -5.47 -3.32
C ASN A 263 -2.25 -4.47 -2.19
N TRP A 264 -1.92 -3.19 -2.40
CA TRP A 264 -2.20 -2.15 -1.41
C TRP A 264 -3.69 -1.92 -1.23
N LYS A 265 -4.47 -1.93 -2.32
CA LYS A 265 -5.93 -1.87 -2.24
C LYS A 265 -6.48 -2.97 -1.31
N GLU A 266 -6.08 -4.22 -1.53
CA GLU A 266 -6.58 -5.36 -0.75
C GLU A 266 -6.20 -5.24 0.74
N GLN A 267 -4.98 -4.79 1.03
CA GLN A 267 -4.53 -4.53 2.41
C GLN A 267 -5.31 -3.38 3.07
N LEU A 268 -5.47 -2.25 2.39
CA LEU A 268 -6.25 -1.11 2.87
C LEU A 268 -7.69 -1.52 3.15
N GLU A 269 -8.34 -2.24 2.22
CA GLU A 269 -9.70 -2.74 2.39
C GLU A 269 -9.84 -3.67 3.61
N ASN A 270 -8.90 -4.59 3.82
CA ASN A 270 -8.90 -5.50 4.96
C ASN A 270 -8.70 -4.76 6.30
N LEU A 271 -7.76 -3.80 6.35
CA LEU A 271 -7.54 -2.96 7.53
C LEU A 271 -8.79 -2.11 7.82
N CYS A 272 -9.39 -1.48 6.81
CA CYS A 272 -10.65 -0.77 6.97
C CYS A 272 -11.76 -1.65 7.53
N PHE A 273 -11.87 -2.91 7.06
CA PHE A 273 -12.89 -3.84 7.53
C PHE A 273 -12.72 -4.16 9.02
N LYS A 274 -11.49 -4.40 9.49
CA LYS A 274 -11.16 -4.60 10.91
C LYS A 274 -11.66 -3.45 11.78
N TYR A 275 -11.46 -2.20 11.34
CA TYR A 275 -11.79 -1.02 12.15
C TYR A 275 -13.24 -0.54 12.04
N LEU A 276 -13.88 -0.76 10.89
CA LEU A 276 -15.27 -0.31 10.67
C LEU A 276 -16.30 -1.34 11.10
N TYR A 277 -15.99 -2.64 10.98
CA TYR A 277 -16.93 -3.74 11.22
C TYR A 277 -16.24 -4.90 11.95
N PRO A 278 -15.74 -4.70 13.20
CA PRO A 278 -14.91 -5.67 13.90
C PRO A 278 -15.59 -7.02 14.12
N GLU A 279 -16.88 -7.04 14.49
CA GLU A 279 -17.63 -8.29 14.71
C GLU A 279 -17.74 -9.11 13.43
N ASN A 280 -18.08 -8.48 12.30
CA ASN A 280 -18.13 -9.15 11.01
C ASN A 280 -16.76 -9.61 10.51
N PHE A 281 -15.70 -8.87 10.87
CA PHE A 281 -14.32 -9.23 10.55
C PHE A 281 -13.91 -10.51 11.30
N ASP A 282 -14.20 -10.59 12.60
CA ASP A 282 -13.88 -11.75 13.43
C ASP A 282 -14.69 -12.99 12.98
N GLU A 283 -15.97 -12.81 12.69
CA GLU A 283 -16.82 -13.88 12.17
C GLU A 283 -16.34 -14.41 10.80
N LEU A 284 -16.03 -13.50 9.86
CA LEU A 284 -15.59 -13.90 8.52
C LEU A 284 -14.18 -14.49 8.52
N SER A 285 -13.28 -14.00 9.38
CA SER A 285 -11.92 -14.53 9.49
C SER A 285 -11.91 -15.96 10.05
N THR A 286 -12.72 -16.24 11.08
CA THR A 286 -12.88 -17.59 11.65
C THR A 286 -13.36 -18.58 10.59
N LYS A 287 -14.43 -18.22 9.86
CA LYS A 287 -14.97 -19.06 8.78
C LYS A 287 -13.99 -19.24 7.63
N LEU A 288 -13.22 -18.20 7.31
CA LEU A 288 -12.20 -18.28 6.27
C LEU A 288 -11.14 -19.31 6.62
N ILE A 289 -10.68 -19.36 7.87
CA ILE A 289 -9.69 -20.33 8.33
C ILE A 289 -10.23 -21.77 8.18
N GLU A 290 -11.49 -22.00 8.51
CA GLU A 290 -12.13 -23.32 8.35
C GLU A 290 -12.23 -23.77 6.88
N ILE A 291 -12.45 -22.83 5.96
CA ILE A 291 -12.62 -23.11 4.52
C ILE A 291 -11.27 -23.11 3.78
N TYR A 292 -10.26 -22.39 4.29
CA TYR A 292 -8.96 -22.21 3.65
C TYR A 292 -8.14 -23.51 3.72
N ASN A 293 -8.38 -24.39 2.76
CA ASN A 293 -7.62 -25.62 2.63
C ASN A 293 -6.41 -25.38 1.71
N ILE A 294 -5.22 -25.26 2.32
CA ILE A 294 -3.94 -25.09 1.61
C ILE A 294 -3.70 -26.23 0.61
N ASP A 295 -4.09 -27.46 0.97
CA ASP A 295 -3.88 -28.64 0.13
C ASP A 295 -4.73 -28.60 -1.13
N MET A 296 -5.94 -28.04 -1.06
CA MET A 296 -6.79 -27.81 -2.24
C MET A 296 -6.14 -26.82 -3.22
N ILE A 297 -5.58 -25.72 -2.72
CA ILE A 297 -4.89 -24.73 -3.56
C ILE A 297 -3.63 -25.34 -4.17
N ALA A 298 -2.86 -26.11 -3.39
CA ALA A 298 -1.67 -26.79 -3.87
C ALA A 298 -2.01 -27.85 -4.92
N ALA A 299 -3.08 -28.63 -4.73
CA ALA A 299 -3.54 -29.62 -5.69
C ALA A 299 -4.02 -28.96 -6.99
N ALA A 300 -4.77 -27.86 -6.90
CA ALA A 300 -5.21 -27.09 -8.07
C ALA A 300 -4.03 -26.51 -8.86
N THR A 301 -3.04 -25.98 -8.14
CA THR A 301 -1.80 -25.45 -8.71
C THR A 301 -1.05 -26.54 -9.48
N ARG A 302 -0.82 -27.70 -8.85
CA ARG A 302 -0.16 -28.85 -9.49
C ARG A 302 -0.87 -29.32 -10.76
N ARG A 303 -2.21 -29.39 -10.74
CA ARG A 303 -3.00 -29.77 -11.93
C ARG A 303 -2.82 -28.77 -13.07
N LEU A 304 -2.77 -27.47 -12.76
CA LEU A 304 -2.52 -26.46 -13.78
C LEU A 304 -1.10 -26.54 -14.33
N GLU A 305 -0.10 -26.73 -13.47
CA GLU A 305 1.30 -26.90 -13.88
C GLU A 305 1.46 -28.08 -14.84
N GLN A 306 0.86 -29.23 -14.52
CA GLN A 306 0.85 -30.40 -15.41
C GLN A 306 0.19 -30.07 -16.76
N ALA A 307 -0.95 -29.38 -16.77
CA ALA A 307 -1.63 -29.01 -18.01
C ALA A 307 -0.82 -28.03 -18.88
N LEU A 308 -0.05 -27.13 -18.26
CA LEU A 308 0.84 -26.20 -18.95
C LEU A 308 2.06 -26.91 -19.54
N GLN A 309 2.67 -27.84 -18.77
CA GLN A 309 3.78 -28.67 -19.23
C GLN A 309 3.40 -29.51 -20.44
N VAL A 310 2.23 -30.17 -20.42
CA VAL A 310 1.72 -30.96 -21.56
C VAL A 310 1.56 -30.12 -22.83
N ARG A 311 1.28 -28.81 -22.69
CA ARG A 311 1.13 -27.89 -23.82
C ARG A 311 2.43 -27.16 -24.20
N GLY A 312 3.55 -27.48 -23.54
CA GLY A 312 4.84 -26.82 -23.79
C GLY A 312 4.85 -25.32 -23.48
N LEU A 313 3.94 -24.85 -22.61
CA LEU A 313 3.83 -23.43 -22.28
C LEU A 313 4.74 -23.08 -21.10
N SER A 314 5.71 -22.19 -21.32
CA SER A 314 6.57 -21.66 -20.26
C SER A 314 5.84 -20.60 -19.44
N TYR A 315 6.06 -20.61 -18.13
CA TYR A 315 5.49 -19.64 -17.19
C TYR A 315 6.52 -19.21 -16.15
N TYR A 316 6.38 -17.99 -15.65
CA TYR A 316 7.27 -17.44 -14.61
C TYR A 316 6.82 -17.85 -13.21
N ALA A 317 5.53 -17.70 -12.90
CA ALA A 317 4.99 -18.05 -11.59
C ALA A 317 3.49 -18.33 -11.67
N ILE A 318 3.05 -19.25 -10.80
CA ILE A 318 1.65 -19.57 -10.54
C ILE A 318 1.41 -19.39 -9.05
N TYR A 319 0.40 -18.60 -8.70
CA TYR A 319 -0.02 -18.43 -7.31
C TYR A 319 -1.53 -18.22 -7.22
N GLY A 320 -2.10 -18.69 -6.11
CA GLY A 320 -3.48 -18.44 -5.76
C GLY A 320 -3.67 -17.00 -5.31
N ARG A 321 -4.60 -16.28 -5.93
CA ARG A 321 -5.02 -14.95 -5.46
C ARG A 321 -6.35 -15.08 -4.73
N HIS A 322 -6.35 -14.72 -3.45
CA HIS A 322 -7.57 -14.58 -2.67
C HIS A 322 -8.12 -13.15 -2.82
N LYS A 323 -9.43 -13.00 -2.60
CA LYS A 323 -10.10 -11.70 -2.57
C LYS A 323 -9.97 -11.09 -1.18
N SER A 324 -9.92 -9.76 -1.07
CA SER A 324 -10.00 -9.09 0.24
C SER A 324 -11.28 -9.48 0.99
N MET A 325 -11.17 -9.63 2.31
CA MET A 325 -12.28 -9.97 3.20
C MET A 325 -13.41 -8.94 3.10
N TYR A 326 -13.05 -7.66 3.03
CA TYR A 326 -14.02 -6.59 2.82
C TYR A 326 -14.80 -6.76 1.51
N SER A 327 -14.11 -7.12 0.42
CA SER A 327 -14.76 -7.35 -0.86
C SER A 327 -15.64 -8.61 -0.87
N ILE A 328 -15.37 -9.59 -0.01
CA ILE A 328 -16.25 -10.74 0.22
C ILE A 328 -17.49 -10.27 0.99
N TYR A 329 -17.30 -9.61 2.13
CA TYR A 329 -18.35 -9.03 2.96
C TYR A 329 -19.31 -8.14 2.14
N ARG A 330 -18.78 -7.19 1.34
CA ARG A 330 -19.59 -6.29 0.51
C ARG A 330 -20.45 -7.04 -0.51
N LYS A 331 -20.00 -8.19 -1.02
CA LYS A 331 -20.79 -9.03 -1.92
C LYS A 331 -21.87 -9.81 -1.18
N MET A 332 -21.56 -10.32 0.02
CA MET A 332 -22.53 -10.99 0.89
C MET A 332 -23.69 -10.05 1.23
N ALA A 333 -23.37 -8.83 1.67
CA ALA A 333 -24.35 -7.82 2.05
C ALA A 333 -25.29 -7.39 0.91
N ARG A 334 -24.87 -7.54 -0.36
CA ARG A 334 -25.64 -7.06 -1.52
C ARG A 334 -26.58 -8.09 -2.15
N SER A 335 -26.33 -9.41 -2.08
CA SER A 335 -27.09 -10.32 -2.96
C SER A 335 -27.06 -11.85 -2.65
N TRP A 336 -26.55 -12.34 -1.52
CA TRP A 336 -26.28 -13.80 -1.39
C TRP A 336 -26.84 -14.42 -0.10
N SER A 337 -27.52 -15.58 -0.24
CA SER A 337 -27.76 -16.51 0.87
C SER A 337 -26.48 -17.30 1.18
N TRP A 338 -26.40 -17.88 2.38
CA TRP A 338 -25.23 -18.62 2.87
C TRP A 338 -24.78 -19.80 1.99
N ILE A 339 -25.70 -20.50 1.33
CA ILE A 339 -25.39 -21.60 0.38
C ILE A 339 -24.63 -21.05 -0.84
N LYS A 340 -25.10 -19.90 -1.30
CA LYS A 340 -24.48 -19.13 -2.36
C LYS A 340 -23.07 -18.68 -1.92
N PHE A 341 -22.86 -18.31 -0.65
CA PHE A 341 -21.55 -18.00 -0.07
C PHE A 341 -20.58 -19.19 -0.09
N MET A 342 -20.98 -20.41 0.27
CA MET A 342 -20.09 -21.58 0.19
C MET A 342 -19.66 -21.90 -1.25
N ILE A 343 -20.59 -21.82 -2.21
CA ILE A 343 -20.28 -21.98 -3.65
C ILE A 343 -19.35 -20.86 -4.11
N TYR A 344 -19.63 -19.62 -3.72
CA TYR A 344 -18.82 -18.46 -4.05
C TYR A 344 -17.41 -18.57 -3.44
N MET A 345 -17.26 -19.00 -2.18
CA MET A 345 -15.97 -19.15 -1.50
C MET A 345 -15.15 -20.31 -2.07
N GLY A 346 -15.78 -21.44 -2.39
CA GLY A 346 -15.15 -22.53 -3.16
C GLY A 346 -14.67 -22.07 -4.54
N CYS A 347 -15.38 -21.15 -5.20
CA CYS A 347 -14.95 -20.57 -6.47
C CYS A 347 -13.99 -19.36 -6.34
N VAL A 348 -13.97 -18.66 -5.20
CA VAL A 348 -13.26 -17.36 -5.02
C VAL A 348 -11.96 -17.50 -4.26
N LEU A 349 -11.79 -18.55 -3.46
CA LEU A 349 -10.45 -19.05 -3.12
C LEU A 349 -9.70 -19.54 -4.38
N PHE A 350 -10.45 -19.88 -5.43
CA PHE A 350 -9.98 -20.23 -6.77
C PHE A 350 -10.03 -19.05 -7.76
N SER A 351 -10.27 -17.81 -7.31
CA SER A 351 -10.86 -16.78 -8.18
C SER A 351 -10.03 -16.43 -9.40
N ARG A 352 -8.70 -16.48 -9.34
CA ARG A 352 -7.80 -16.31 -10.49
C ARG A 352 -6.46 -16.95 -10.17
N ILE A 353 -6.13 -18.03 -10.87
CA ILE A 353 -4.73 -18.39 -11.03
C ILE A 353 -4.13 -17.36 -11.99
N ARG A 354 -3.18 -16.56 -11.51
CA ARG A 354 -2.48 -15.61 -12.36
C ARG A 354 -1.32 -16.35 -13.00
N LEU A 355 -1.38 -16.52 -14.32
CA LEU A 355 -0.29 -17.03 -15.13
C LEU A 355 0.51 -15.82 -15.64
N ILE A 356 1.78 -15.74 -15.29
CA ILE A 356 2.70 -14.79 -15.92
C ILE A 356 3.43 -15.57 -17.02
N VAL A 357 3.08 -15.30 -18.28
CA VAL A 357 3.65 -15.95 -19.46
C VAL A 357 4.90 -15.17 -19.89
N LEU A 358 5.97 -15.87 -20.27
CA LEU A 358 7.14 -15.22 -20.85
C LEU A 358 6.77 -14.69 -22.26
N PRO A 359 7.16 -13.44 -22.61
CA PRO A 359 7.07 -13.02 -24.00
C PRO A 359 8.00 -13.89 -24.84
N HIS A 360 7.49 -14.39 -25.96
CA HIS A 360 8.27 -15.13 -26.96
C HIS A 360 9.29 -14.23 -27.65
#